data_AF-A0AAV9RE13-F1
#
_entry.id   AF-A0AAV9RE13-F1
#
_cell.length_a   1.000
_cell.length_b   1.000
_cell.length_c   1.000
_cell.angle_alpha   90.00
_cell.angle_beta   90.00
_cell.angle_gamma   90.00
#
_symmetry.space_group_name_H-M   'P 1'
#
loop_
_entity.id
_entity.type
_entity.pdbx_description
1 polymer ?
#
loop_
_entity_poly.entity_id
_entity_poly.type
_entity_poly.pdbx_seq_one_letter_code
_entity_poly.pdbx_strand_id
1 'polypeptide(L)'
;MVEIDGKAYIADVSFGVSSQIWEPLELISGKDQPQAAGVFRLINKGEIWILEKTGRKPVVVNPQFSTSSLVNKLQTYQIYCFTLEPREAENFTAIGHKLQTDPVSLFTKKSICSLQTPTGFKVLVGLIYSVVTYNPGEGVDILDIRYITEDELDEVLKEQFNVRLQKKLTPSNKKASFCYTI
;
A
#
# COMPACT_ATOMS: atom_id res chain seq x y z
N MET A 1 -12.63 -3.70 -13.05
CA MET A 1 -12.19 -4.88 -13.84
C MET A 1 -11.95 -4.41 -15.26
N VAL A 2 -10.96 -4.97 -15.94
CA VAL A 2 -10.69 -4.70 -17.35
C VAL A 2 -10.78 -6.03 -18.11
N GLU A 3 -11.49 -6.05 -19.23
CA GLU A 3 -11.55 -7.21 -20.12
C GLU A 3 -10.75 -6.92 -21.40
N ILE A 4 -9.84 -7.82 -21.76
CA ILE A 4 -9.00 -7.73 -22.96
C ILE A 4 -9.00 -9.10 -23.62
N ASP A 5 -9.44 -9.19 -24.87
CA ASP A 5 -9.50 -10.44 -25.65
C ASP A 5 -10.19 -11.60 -24.92
N GLY A 6 -11.30 -11.31 -24.23
CA GLY A 6 -12.08 -12.29 -23.46
C GLY A 6 -11.44 -12.74 -22.14
N LYS A 7 -10.35 -12.09 -21.70
CA LYS A 7 -9.70 -12.32 -20.41
C LYS A 7 -9.97 -11.17 -19.46
N ALA A 8 -10.38 -11.52 -18.24
CA ALA A 8 -10.64 -10.56 -17.17
C ALA A 8 -9.39 -10.32 -16.32
N TYR A 9 -9.15 -9.05 -15.99
CA TYR A 9 -8.06 -8.61 -15.13
C TYR A 9 -8.57 -7.65 -14.04
N ILE A 10 -7.91 -7.66 -12.89
CA ILE A 10 -7.98 -6.55 -11.94
C ILE A 10 -6.82 -5.60 -12.16
N ALA A 11 -7.11 -4.31 -12.04
CA ALA A 11 -6.14 -3.24 -11.98
C ALA A 11 -6.52 -2.35 -10.79
N ASP A 12 -5.53 -2.00 -9.98
CA ASP A 12 -5.65 -1.09 -8.84
C ASP A 12 -4.35 -0.30 -8.81
N VAL A 13 -4.45 1.02 -8.76
CA VAL A 13 -3.31 1.96 -8.78
C VAL A 13 -3.19 2.74 -7.46
N SER A 14 -3.92 2.34 -6.42
CA SER A 14 -4.22 3.21 -5.28
C SER A 14 -4.07 2.58 -3.91
N PHE A 15 -3.89 1.26 -3.78
CA PHE A 15 -3.64 0.64 -2.47
C PHE A 15 -2.28 1.09 -1.88
N GLY A 16 -1.25 1.16 -2.73
CA GLY A 16 0.05 1.73 -2.37
C GLY A 16 1.01 0.80 -1.60
N VAL A 17 2.13 1.39 -1.19
CA VAL A 17 3.23 0.74 -0.46
C VAL A 17 3.66 -0.61 -1.07
N SER A 18 4.00 -1.60 -0.24
CA SER A 18 4.44 -2.93 -0.68
C SER A 18 3.32 -3.83 -1.18
N SER A 19 2.06 -3.40 -1.11
CA SER A 19 0.90 -4.17 -1.55
C SER A 19 0.38 -3.72 -2.92
N GLN A 20 0.98 -2.69 -3.50
CA GLN A 20 0.67 -2.20 -4.84
C GLN A 20 1.07 -3.22 -5.90
N ILE A 21 0.10 -3.60 -6.74
CA ILE A 21 0.37 -4.36 -7.97
C ILE A 21 0.98 -3.44 -9.02
N TRP A 22 1.99 -3.90 -9.75
CA TRP A 22 2.63 -3.16 -10.85
C TRP A 22 2.04 -3.51 -12.21
N GLU A 23 1.50 -4.72 -12.33
CA GLU A 23 0.87 -5.23 -13.54
C GLU A 23 -0.55 -5.68 -13.22
N PRO A 24 -1.49 -5.60 -14.19
CA PRO A 24 -2.81 -6.17 -14.02
C PRO A 24 -2.75 -7.66 -13.67
N LEU A 25 -3.56 -8.10 -12.72
CA LEU A 25 -3.64 -9.50 -12.32
C LEU A 25 -4.79 -10.16 -13.07
N GLU A 26 -4.50 -11.24 -13.80
CA GLU A 26 -5.52 -12.05 -14.46
C GLU A 26 -6.42 -12.68 -13.39
N LEU A 27 -7.73 -12.63 -13.60
CA LEU A 27 -8.75 -13.05 -12.64
C LEU A 27 -8.91 -14.58 -12.63
N ILE A 28 -7.84 -15.29 -12.28
CA ILE A 28 -7.80 -16.76 -12.16
C ILE A 28 -7.51 -17.13 -10.70
N SER A 29 -8.44 -17.88 -10.11
CA SER A 29 -8.31 -18.34 -8.73
C SER A 29 -7.11 -19.28 -8.56
N GLY A 30 -6.30 -19.04 -7.53
CA GLY A 30 -5.15 -19.86 -7.16
C GLY A 30 -3.89 -19.66 -8.01
N LYS A 31 -3.95 -18.86 -9.08
CA LYS A 31 -2.80 -18.62 -9.95
C LYS A 31 -1.77 -17.70 -9.27
N ASP A 32 -0.52 -18.17 -9.22
CA ASP A 32 0.62 -17.32 -8.84
C ASP A 32 0.96 -16.34 -9.95
N GLN A 33 1.08 -15.07 -9.59
CA GLN A 33 1.39 -13.97 -10.50
C GLN A 33 2.57 -13.17 -9.93
N PRO A 34 3.82 -13.61 -10.22
CA PRO A 34 5.03 -12.95 -9.75
C PRO A 34 5.17 -11.55 -10.37
N GLN A 35 5.47 -10.58 -9.52
CA GLN A 35 5.80 -9.21 -9.91
C GLN A 35 7.03 -8.73 -9.12
N ALA A 36 7.52 -7.53 -9.43
CA ALA A 36 8.68 -6.97 -8.72
C ALA A 36 8.47 -6.93 -7.19
N ALA A 37 7.28 -6.56 -6.72
CA ALA A 37 6.95 -6.47 -5.29
C ALA A 37 6.84 -7.82 -4.57
N GLY A 38 6.69 -8.93 -5.28
CA GLY A 38 6.43 -10.26 -4.71
C GLY A 38 5.45 -11.06 -5.57
N VAL A 39 4.92 -12.14 -5.03
CA VAL A 39 3.95 -13.00 -5.74
C VAL A 39 2.55 -12.66 -5.28
N PHE A 40 1.68 -12.25 -6.21
CA PHE A 40 0.27 -12.02 -5.93
C PHE A 40 -0.55 -13.24 -6.32
N ARG A 41 -1.64 -13.46 -5.58
CA ARG A 41 -2.59 -14.55 -5.84
C ARG A 41 -4.00 -14.07 -5.55
N LEU A 42 -4.91 -14.40 -6.46
CA LEU A 42 -6.34 -14.20 -6.29
C LEU A 42 -6.98 -15.50 -5.84
N ILE A 43 -7.80 -15.46 -4.80
CA ILE A 43 -8.51 -16.63 -4.27
C ILE A 43 -10.02 -16.37 -4.38
N ASN A 44 -10.71 -17.19 -5.16
CA ASN A 44 -12.15 -17.18 -5.24
C ASN A 44 -12.74 -18.02 -4.08
N LYS A 45 -13.62 -17.41 -3.28
CA LYS A 45 -14.40 -18.06 -2.20
C LYS A 45 -15.91 -17.95 -2.44
N GLY A 46 -16.34 -18.14 -3.69
CA GLY A 46 -17.74 -18.02 -4.11
C GLY A 46 -18.05 -16.60 -4.56
N GLU A 47 -18.80 -15.86 -3.74
CA GLU A 47 -19.18 -14.47 -4.06
C GLU A 47 -18.05 -13.46 -3.86
N ILE A 48 -17.03 -13.84 -3.06
CA ILE A 48 -15.92 -12.97 -2.67
C ILE A 48 -14.62 -13.47 -3.28
N TRP A 49 -13.86 -12.53 -3.85
CA TRP A 49 -12.47 -12.70 -4.22
C TRP A 49 -11.56 -12.09 -3.16
N ILE A 50 -10.44 -12.74 -2.90
CA ILE A 50 -9.40 -12.26 -1.97
C ILE A 50 -8.11 -12.06 -2.74
N LEU A 51 -7.51 -10.89 -2.61
CA LEU A 51 -6.16 -10.63 -3.06
C LEU A 51 -5.17 -10.89 -1.92
N GLU A 52 -4.25 -11.81 -2.14
CA GLU A 52 -3.15 -12.13 -1.24
C GLU A 52 -1.80 -11.80 -1.89
N LYS A 53 -0.83 -11.49 -1.04
CA LYS A 53 0.57 -11.31 -1.46
C LYS A 53 1.49 -12.16 -0.61
N THR A 54 2.42 -12.82 -1.28
CA THR A 54 3.63 -13.39 -0.68
C THR A 54 4.82 -12.46 -0.97
N GLY A 55 5.32 -11.80 0.07
CA GLY A 55 6.47 -10.91 0.03
C GLY A 55 7.80 -11.63 0.30
N ARG A 56 8.89 -10.84 0.32
CA ARG A 56 10.25 -11.27 0.65
C ARG A 56 10.60 -10.88 2.08
N LYS A 57 11.71 -11.43 2.59
CA LYS A 57 12.21 -11.10 3.93
C LYS A 57 12.66 -9.62 3.95
N PRO A 58 12.18 -8.80 4.90
CA PRO A 58 12.64 -7.43 5.04
C PRO A 58 14.03 -7.38 5.68
N VAL A 59 14.91 -6.53 5.15
CA VAL A 59 16.22 -6.17 5.73
C VAL A 59 16.17 -4.69 6.07
N VAL A 60 16.10 -4.38 7.37
CA VAL A 60 16.04 -3.00 7.86
C VAL A 60 17.46 -2.48 8.03
N VAL A 61 17.81 -1.42 7.29
CA VAL A 61 19.16 -0.82 7.32
C VAL A 61 19.42 -0.15 8.67
N ASN A 62 18.46 0.62 9.17
CA ASN A 62 18.55 1.29 10.46
C ASN A 62 17.99 0.40 11.59
N PRO A 63 18.82 -0.14 12.50
CA PRO A 63 18.38 -1.08 13.53
C PRO A 63 17.30 -0.54 14.48
N GLN A 64 17.19 0.80 14.62
CA GLN A 64 16.16 1.45 15.42
C GLN A 64 14.74 1.09 14.95
N PHE A 65 14.56 0.73 13.68
CA PHE A 65 13.28 0.39 13.09
C PHE A 65 13.02 -1.13 12.96
N SER A 66 13.91 -1.98 13.49
CA SER A 66 13.76 -3.45 13.42
C SER A 66 12.47 -3.99 14.06
N THR A 67 11.92 -3.26 15.05
CA THR A 67 10.65 -3.57 15.73
C THR A 67 9.50 -2.67 15.31
N SER A 68 9.71 -1.79 14.31
CA SER A 68 8.67 -0.88 13.80
C SER A 68 7.47 -1.63 13.25
N SER A 69 6.27 -1.13 13.55
CA SER A 69 5.02 -1.65 12.96
C SER A 69 4.88 -1.33 11.48
N LEU A 70 5.76 -0.48 10.91
CA LEU A 70 5.81 -0.18 9.47
C LEU A 70 6.54 -1.27 8.67
N VAL A 71 7.24 -2.18 9.36
CA VAL A 71 7.91 -3.32 8.73
C VAL A 71 6.95 -4.50 8.74
N ASN A 72 6.43 -4.88 7.57
CA ASN A 72 5.61 -6.08 7.47
C ASN A 72 6.50 -7.33 7.60
N LYS A 73 6.25 -8.11 8.65
CA LYS A 73 6.98 -9.35 8.96
C LYS A 73 6.24 -10.59 8.49
N LEU A 74 4.98 -10.45 8.06
CA LEU A 74 4.21 -11.55 7.49
C LEU A 74 4.70 -11.81 6.08
N GLN A 75 5.16 -13.04 5.84
CA GLN A 75 5.61 -13.44 4.52
C GLN A 75 4.44 -13.51 3.54
N THR A 76 3.31 -14.09 3.94
CA THR A 76 2.08 -14.11 3.15
C THR A 76 0.96 -13.44 3.95
N TYR A 77 0.20 -12.55 3.31
CA TYR A 77 -0.88 -11.82 3.95
C TYR A 77 -1.98 -11.43 2.95
N GLN A 78 -3.19 -11.26 3.46
CA GLN A 78 -4.34 -10.73 2.72
C GLN A 78 -4.24 -9.22 2.60
N ILE A 79 -4.47 -8.72 1.39
CA ILE A 79 -4.46 -7.28 1.09
C ILE A 79 -5.89 -6.75 1.25
N TYR A 80 -6.81 -7.22 0.42
CA TYR A 80 -8.23 -6.88 0.49
C TYR A 80 -9.10 -7.97 -0.16
N CYS A 81 -10.41 -7.86 0.03
CA CYS A 81 -11.41 -8.66 -0.65
C CYS A 81 -12.34 -7.77 -1.48
N PHE A 82 -12.99 -8.36 -2.48
CA PHE A 82 -13.94 -7.67 -3.36
C PHE A 82 -14.95 -8.65 -3.96
N THR A 83 -16.06 -8.13 -4.48
CA THR A 83 -17.00 -8.88 -5.31
C THR A 83 -16.87 -8.44 -6.78
N LEU A 84 -17.43 -9.21 -7.70
CA LEU A 84 -17.49 -8.83 -9.13
C LEU A 84 -18.74 -8.01 -9.47
N GLU A 85 -19.50 -7.59 -8.46
CA GLU A 85 -20.66 -6.72 -8.65
C GLU A 85 -20.19 -5.36 -9.20
N PRO A 86 -20.73 -4.89 -10.34
CA PRO A 86 -20.42 -3.56 -10.85
C PRO A 86 -20.80 -2.48 -9.84
N ARG A 87 -19.94 -1.46 -9.71
CA ARG A 87 -20.13 -0.32 -8.80
C ARG A 87 -19.91 0.98 -9.55
N GLU A 88 -20.70 1.99 -9.19
CA GLU A 88 -20.57 3.37 -9.62
C GLU A 88 -19.89 4.22 -8.53
N ALA A 89 -19.42 5.41 -8.89
CA ALA A 89 -18.72 6.30 -7.96
C ALA A 89 -19.56 6.63 -6.72
N GLU A 90 -20.88 6.78 -6.89
CA GLU A 90 -21.82 7.12 -5.84
C GLU A 90 -21.87 6.06 -4.73
N ASN A 91 -21.62 4.78 -5.07
CA ASN A 91 -21.56 3.70 -4.08
C ASN A 91 -20.47 3.92 -3.03
N PHE A 92 -19.42 4.69 -3.36
CA PHE A 92 -18.30 4.96 -2.47
C PHE A 92 -18.42 6.27 -1.69
N THR A 93 -19.46 7.07 -1.93
CA THR A 93 -19.60 8.40 -1.31
C THR A 93 -19.70 8.32 0.22
N ALA A 94 -20.56 7.43 0.73
CA ALA A 94 -20.77 7.28 2.16
C ALA A 94 -19.51 6.78 2.89
N ILE A 95 -18.84 5.76 2.34
CA ILE A 95 -17.61 5.24 2.93
C ILE A 95 -16.46 6.23 2.78
N GLY A 96 -16.36 6.95 1.67
CA GLY A 96 -15.36 8.00 1.45
C GLY A 96 -15.47 9.13 2.47
N HIS A 97 -16.69 9.59 2.77
CA HIS A 97 -16.92 10.56 3.86
C HIS A 97 -16.51 9.97 5.21
N LYS A 98 -16.97 8.75 5.54
CA LYS A 98 -16.63 8.08 6.80
C LYS A 98 -15.11 7.95 6.99
N LEU A 99 -14.38 7.51 5.97
CA LEU A 99 -12.93 7.35 6.02
C LEU A 99 -12.21 8.68 6.28
N GLN A 100 -12.77 9.82 5.87
CA GLN A 100 -12.19 11.14 6.09
C GLN A 100 -12.57 11.78 7.43
N THR A 101 -13.70 11.39 8.04
CA THR A 101 -14.22 12.05 9.25
C THR A 101 -14.19 11.20 10.51
N ASP A 102 -14.23 9.87 10.39
CA ASP A 102 -14.30 8.98 11.54
C ASP A 102 -12.97 9.04 12.33
N PRO A 103 -12.98 9.38 13.64
CA PRO A 103 -11.77 9.48 14.44
C PRO A 103 -11.04 8.14 14.63
N VAL A 104 -11.70 7.01 14.38
CA VAL A 104 -11.02 5.71 14.38
C VAL A 104 -10.40 5.35 13.03
N SER A 105 -10.71 6.10 11.96
CA SER A 105 -10.17 5.92 10.61
C SER A 105 -8.64 5.92 10.59
N LEU A 106 -8.03 5.05 9.79
CA LEU A 106 -6.60 5.09 9.47
C LEU A 106 -6.23 6.46 8.90
N PHE A 107 -7.08 7.00 8.03
CA PHE A 107 -6.84 8.24 7.30
C PHE A 107 -7.03 9.50 8.15
N THR A 108 -7.70 9.41 9.31
CA THR A 108 -7.73 10.51 10.30
C THR A 108 -6.62 10.38 11.34
N LYS A 109 -6.07 9.17 11.53
CA LYS A 109 -4.99 8.88 12.49
C LYS A 109 -3.59 9.01 11.90
N LYS A 110 -3.43 8.83 10.59
CA LYS A 110 -2.14 8.85 9.92
C LYS A 110 -2.16 9.76 8.69
N SER A 111 -1.14 10.60 8.57
CA SER A 111 -0.81 11.27 7.31
C SER A 111 0.12 10.36 6.52
N ILE A 112 -0.31 9.95 5.32
CA ILE A 112 0.40 8.95 4.51
C ILE A 112 0.57 9.50 3.08
N CYS A 113 1.77 9.38 2.53
CA CYS A 113 2.04 9.58 1.12
C CYS A 113 2.97 8.46 0.64
N SER A 114 2.59 7.73 -0.42
CA SER A 114 3.44 6.68 -0.98
C SER A 114 3.54 6.82 -2.50
N LEU A 115 4.71 6.50 -3.05
CA LEU A 115 4.98 6.57 -4.47
C LEU A 115 5.83 5.36 -4.89
N GLN A 116 5.39 4.62 -5.90
CA GLN A 116 6.18 3.55 -6.48
C GLN A 116 7.39 4.13 -7.23
N THR A 117 8.51 3.41 -7.20
CA THR A 117 9.73 3.73 -7.95
C THR A 117 10.05 2.56 -8.89
N PRO A 118 10.97 2.73 -9.87
CA PRO A 118 11.35 1.64 -10.76
C PRO A 118 11.89 0.38 -10.07
N THR A 119 12.36 0.50 -8.82
CA THR A 119 12.98 -0.59 -8.05
C THR A 119 12.27 -0.88 -6.73
N GLY A 120 11.14 -0.24 -6.44
CA GLY A 120 10.49 -0.36 -5.14
C GLY A 120 9.48 0.75 -4.88
N PHE A 121 9.52 1.35 -3.69
CA PHE A 121 8.64 2.47 -3.36
C PHE A 121 9.23 3.38 -2.29
N LYS A 122 8.71 4.60 -2.22
CA LYS A 122 8.92 5.56 -1.13
C LYS A 122 7.63 5.72 -0.37
N VAL A 123 7.72 5.91 0.94
CA VAL A 123 6.55 6.23 1.78
C VAL A 123 6.93 7.19 2.90
N LEU A 124 6.05 8.14 3.15
CA LEU A 124 6.08 9.04 4.30
C LEU A 124 4.85 8.77 5.16
N VAL A 125 5.07 8.42 6.44
CA VAL A 125 4.00 8.22 7.43
C VAL A 125 4.26 9.12 8.64
N GLY A 126 3.48 10.19 8.78
CA GLY A 126 3.80 11.26 9.72
C GLY A 126 5.17 11.87 9.41
N LEU A 127 6.12 11.69 10.33
CA LEU A 127 7.52 12.12 10.20
C LEU A 127 8.50 10.96 9.98
N ILE A 128 8.00 9.80 9.54
CA ILE A 128 8.85 8.64 9.20
C ILE A 128 8.89 8.51 7.68
N TYR A 129 10.06 8.74 7.11
CA TYR A 129 10.33 8.56 5.69
C TYR A 129 11.04 7.22 5.45
N SER A 130 10.55 6.46 4.49
CA SER A 130 11.10 5.16 4.12
C SER A 130 11.31 5.07 2.61
N VAL A 131 12.43 4.47 2.22
CA VAL A 131 12.69 3.97 0.87
C VAL A 131 12.82 2.46 0.95
N VAL A 132 12.03 1.76 0.15
CA VAL A 132 12.06 0.31 0.06
C VAL A 132 12.53 -0.08 -1.33
N THR A 133 13.54 -0.93 -1.40
CA THR A 133 14.10 -1.46 -2.65
C THR A 133 13.85 -2.96 -2.71
N TYR A 134 13.23 -3.41 -3.78
CA TYR A 134 13.00 -4.82 -4.07
C TYR A 134 14.29 -5.48 -4.56
N ASN A 135 14.72 -6.55 -3.90
CA ASN A 135 15.89 -7.34 -4.31
C ASN A 135 15.50 -8.82 -4.52
N PRO A 136 14.82 -9.15 -5.63
CA PRO A 136 14.40 -10.52 -5.90
C PRO A 136 15.58 -11.50 -6.00
N GLY A 137 16.76 -11.04 -6.45
CA GLY A 137 17.94 -11.89 -6.60
C GLY A 137 18.48 -12.43 -5.28
N GLU A 138 18.37 -11.66 -4.20
CA GLU A 138 18.77 -12.09 -2.85
C GLU A 138 17.58 -12.59 -2.00
N GLY A 139 16.36 -12.58 -2.54
CA GLY A 139 15.16 -12.98 -1.81
C GLY A 139 14.81 -12.05 -0.64
N VAL A 140 15.25 -10.79 -0.70
CA VAL A 140 15.00 -9.78 0.34
C VAL A 140 14.41 -8.49 -0.23
N ASP A 141 13.80 -7.70 0.64
CA ASP A 141 13.50 -6.29 0.38
C ASP A 141 14.30 -5.44 1.36
N ILE A 142 15.02 -4.43 0.88
CA ILE A 142 15.85 -3.54 1.70
C ILE A 142 15.00 -2.33 2.10
N LEU A 143 14.95 -2.05 3.41
CA LEU A 143 14.16 -0.97 3.99
C LEU A 143 15.12 0.05 4.64
N ASP A 144 15.29 1.19 3.98
CA ASP A 144 15.95 2.35 4.56
C ASP A 144 14.87 3.26 5.18
N ILE A 145 14.91 3.40 6.51
CA ILE A 145 13.88 4.08 7.28
C ILE A 145 14.55 5.09 8.20
N ARG A 146 14.05 6.33 8.18
CA ARG A 146 14.53 7.40 9.05
C ARG A 146 13.40 8.30 9.53
N TYR A 147 13.64 8.96 10.66
CA TYR A 147 12.86 10.12 11.04
C TYR A 147 13.25 11.32 10.18
N ILE A 148 12.29 12.21 9.93
CA ILE A 148 12.50 13.55 9.40
C ILE A 148 12.00 14.57 10.42
N THR A 149 12.45 15.82 10.33
CA THR A 149 11.92 16.91 11.17
C THR A 149 10.69 17.55 10.52
N GLU A 150 9.95 18.36 11.28
CA GLU A 150 8.86 19.16 10.69
C GLU A 150 9.37 20.17 9.66
N ASP A 151 10.60 20.68 9.83
CA ASP A 151 11.22 21.63 8.90
C ASP A 151 11.60 20.97 7.57
N GLU A 152 11.94 19.68 7.59
CA GLU A 152 12.24 18.89 6.39
C GLU A 152 10.98 18.46 5.61
N LEU A 153 9.79 18.52 6.22
CA LEU A 153 8.57 17.88 5.71
C LEU A 153 8.17 18.37 4.32
N ASP A 154 8.12 19.67 4.11
CA ASP A 154 7.68 20.27 2.85
C ASP A 154 8.69 19.99 1.73
N GLU A 155 9.99 20.01 2.03
CA GLU A 155 11.04 19.66 1.08
C GLU A 155 10.99 18.18 0.70
N VAL A 156 10.80 17.28 1.67
CA VAL A 156 10.64 15.84 1.40
C VAL A 156 9.41 15.58 0.52
N LEU A 157 8.26 16.19 0.82
CA LEU A 157 7.05 16.06 0.00
C LEU A 157 7.28 16.53 -1.45
N LYS A 158 7.95 17.67 -1.62
CA LYS A 158 8.24 18.24 -2.94
C LYS A 158 9.24 17.40 -3.72
N GLU A 159 10.40 17.11 -3.13
CA GLU A 159 11.52 16.49 -3.85
C GLU A 159 11.35 14.97 -4.01
N GLN A 160 10.71 14.29 -3.05
CA GLN A 160 10.58 12.83 -3.08
C GLN A 160 9.25 12.34 -3.66
N PHE A 161 8.18 13.15 -3.57
CA PHE A 161 6.82 12.78 -3.99
C PHE A 161 6.21 13.73 -5.02
N ASN A 162 6.88 14.84 -5.37
CA ASN A 162 6.34 15.89 -6.24
C ASN A 162 5.01 16.48 -5.72
N VAL A 163 4.87 16.58 -4.39
CA VAL A 163 3.69 17.12 -3.72
C VAL A 163 4.02 18.50 -3.15
N ARG A 164 3.19 19.51 -3.47
CA ARG A 164 3.25 20.85 -2.86
C ARG A 164 1.94 21.13 -2.15
N LEU A 165 2.02 21.43 -0.86
CA LEU A 165 0.85 21.69 -0.04
C LEU A 165 0.42 23.16 -0.14
N GLN A 166 -0.89 23.40 -0.15
CA GLN A 166 -1.44 24.76 -0.09
C GLN A 166 -1.51 25.32 1.34
N LYS A 167 -1.47 24.44 2.35
CA LYS A 167 -1.52 24.76 3.78
C LYS A 167 -0.51 23.91 4.51
N LYS A 168 0.02 24.42 5.64
CA LYS A 168 0.93 23.66 6.49
C LYS A 168 0.26 22.35 6.94
N LEU A 169 0.94 21.22 6.73
CA LEU A 169 0.49 19.91 7.21
C LEU A 169 0.85 19.74 8.68
N THR A 170 -0.08 19.21 9.47
CA THR A 170 0.21 18.66 10.79
C THR A 170 0.43 17.15 10.63
N PRO A 171 1.67 16.65 10.68
CA PRO A 171 1.94 15.22 10.49
C PRO A 171 1.32 14.41 11.64
N SER A 172 0.75 13.25 11.32
CA SER A 172 0.16 12.35 12.31
C SER A 172 0.58 10.91 12.05
N ASN A 173 0.92 10.19 13.12
CA ASN A 173 1.20 8.75 13.07
C ASN A 173 0.68 8.05 14.34
N LYS A 174 -0.62 8.21 14.62
CA LYS A 174 -1.26 7.56 15.78
C LYS A 174 -1.49 6.07 15.49
N LYS A 175 -1.56 5.24 16.54
CA LYS A 175 -1.96 3.83 16.38
C LYS A 175 -3.39 3.77 15.81
N ALA A 176 -3.56 2.98 14.76
CA ALA A 176 -4.84 2.78 14.08
C ALA A 176 -5.12 1.28 13.97
N SER A 177 -6.41 0.92 13.98
CA SER A 177 -6.87 -0.43 13.66
C SER A 177 -7.01 -0.56 12.14
N PHE A 178 -6.38 -1.58 11.56
CA PHE A 178 -6.57 -1.95 10.16
C PHE A 178 -7.84 -2.80 10.03
N CYS A 179 -9.01 -2.18 10.06
CA CYS A 179 -10.25 -2.87 9.79
C CYS A 179 -11.25 -1.90 9.16
N TYR A 180 -11.27 -1.86 7.83
CA TYR A 180 -12.40 -1.38 7.07
C TYR A 180 -12.84 -2.55 6.20
N THR A 181 -14.01 -3.09 6.49
CA THR A 181 -14.79 -3.81 5.48
C THR A 181 -15.42 -2.70 4.64
N ILE A 182 -14.99 -2.58 3.38
CA ILE A 182 -15.64 -1.72 2.39
C ILE A 182 -16.77 -2.53 1.75
#